data_AF-A0A961WQ93-F1
#
_entry.id   AF-A0A961WQ93-F1
#
_cell.length_a   1.000
_cell.length_b   1.000
_cell.length_c   1.000
_cell.angle_alpha   90.00
_cell.angle_beta   90.00
_cell.angle_gamma   90.00
#
_symmetry.space_group_name_H-M   'P 1'
#
loop_
_entity.id
_entity.type
_entity.pdbx_description
1 polymer ?
#
loop_
_entity_poly.entity_id
_entity_poly.type
_entity_poly.pdbx_seq_one_letter_code
_entity_poly.pdbx_strand_id
1 'polypeptide(L)'
;MTDTAALQASVFKHFDQQVKKHLQALDLEGLTDQALSRIAVEPPRDPAHGDLAVNAAMVLAKPLGLNPRELAAKLAERLEGEDGVQSVQVAGPGFINLRLTHEWWGEHLRRIVGLGGDFGRNVIPGGKKVNVEYVSANPTG
;
A
#
# COMPACT_ATOMS: atom_id res chain seq x y z
N MET A 1 -4.82 23.28 -4.81
CA MET A 1 -5.46 22.24 -5.65
C MET A 1 -5.24 20.92 -4.93
N THR A 2 -6.25 20.43 -4.23
CA THR A 2 -6.17 19.16 -3.50
C THR A 2 -6.09 18.04 -4.53
N ASP A 3 -5.08 17.18 -4.43
CA ASP A 3 -4.88 16.07 -5.35
C ASP A 3 -6.07 15.08 -5.23
N THR A 4 -7.00 15.17 -6.18
CA THR A 4 -8.19 14.32 -6.24
C THR A 4 -7.82 12.84 -6.36
N ALA A 5 -6.63 12.51 -6.90
CA ALA A 5 -6.16 11.13 -6.98
C ALA A 5 -5.74 10.58 -5.59
N ALA A 6 -5.22 11.43 -4.71
CA ALA A 6 -4.95 11.08 -3.31
C ALA A 6 -6.25 10.89 -2.51
N LEU A 7 -7.31 11.62 -2.85
CA LEU A 7 -8.63 11.50 -2.20
C LEU A 7 -9.37 10.20 -2.51
N GLN A 8 -9.11 9.58 -3.66
CA GLN A 8 -9.71 8.30 -4.06
C GLN A 8 -8.81 7.09 -3.79
N ALA A 9 -7.57 7.30 -3.36
CA ALA A 9 -6.65 6.21 -3.09
C ALA A 9 -7.15 5.36 -1.92
N SER A 10 -7.21 4.04 -2.13
CA SER A 10 -7.45 3.12 -1.02
C SER A 10 -6.36 3.29 0.05
N VAL A 11 -6.70 2.97 1.30
CA VAL A 11 -5.73 2.94 2.42
C VAL A 11 -4.43 2.22 2.03
N PHE A 12 -4.54 1.07 1.35
CA PHE A 12 -3.39 0.30 0.90
C PHE A 12 -2.51 1.06 -0.09
N LYS A 13 -3.11 1.75 -1.07
CA LYS A 13 -2.36 2.53 -2.06
C LYS A 13 -1.68 3.74 -1.42
N HIS A 14 -2.34 4.40 -0.46
CA HIS A 14 -1.75 5.50 0.31
C HIS A 14 -0.49 5.03 1.05
N PHE A 15 -0.59 3.94 1.82
CA PHE A 15 0.55 3.45 2.59
C PHE A 15 1.62 2.76 1.73
N ASP A 16 1.26 2.15 0.59
CA ASP A 16 2.23 1.67 -0.40
C ASP A 16 3.10 2.83 -0.93
N GLN A 17 2.51 3.99 -1.19
CA GLN A 17 3.25 5.18 -1.60
C GLN A 17 4.18 5.68 -0.49
N GLN A 18 3.72 5.71 0.78
CA GLN A 18 4.58 6.12 1.90
C GLN A 18 5.74 5.14 2.13
N VAL A 19 5.48 3.83 2.05
CA VAL A 19 6.51 2.80 2.16
C VAL A 19 7.57 2.98 1.06
N LYS A 20 7.15 3.18 -0.19
CA LYS A 20 8.07 3.41 -1.32
C LYS A 20 8.91 4.68 -1.11
N LYS A 21 8.28 5.77 -0.69
CA LYS A 21 8.96 7.03 -0.35
C LYS A 21 10.02 6.83 0.74
N HIS A 22 9.69 6.09 1.80
CA HIS A 22 10.63 5.81 2.88
C HIS A 22 11.79 4.91 2.44
N LEU A 23 11.52 3.89 1.62
CA LEU A 23 12.55 3.02 1.05
C LEU A 23 13.51 3.78 0.14
N GLN A 24 13.00 4.66 -0.72
CA GLN A 24 13.82 5.50 -1.59
C GLN A 24 14.73 6.43 -0.77
N ALA A 25 14.20 7.00 0.31
CA ALA A 25 14.96 7.87 1.18
C ALA A 25 15.95 7.15 2.12
N LEU A 26 16.01 5.82 2.11
CA LEU A 26 17.10 5.04 2.73
C LEU A 26 18.34 4.94 1.83
N ASP A 27 18.25 5.38 0.57
CA ASP A 27 19.36 5.40 -0.41
C ASP A 27 20.11 4.06 -0.50
N LEU A 28 19.35 2.96 -0.61
CA LEU A 28 19.90 1.61 -0.66
C LEU A 28 20.49 1.34 -2.05
N GLU A 29 21.77 0.95 -2.10
CA GLU A 29 22.44 0.59 -3.34
C GLU A 29 21.72 -0.58 -4.05
N GLY A 30 21.41 -0.39 -5.33
CA GLY A 30 20.70 -1.40 -6.14
C GLY A 30 19.17 -1.37 -6.01
N LEU A 31 18.59 -0.45 -5.25
CA LEU A 31 17.14 -0.25 -5.22
C LEU A 31 16.64 0.30 -6.56
N THR A 32 15.68 -0.39 -7.17
CA THR A 32 15.09 -0.02 -8.47
C THR A 32 13.57 0.06 -8.39
N ASP A 33 12.95 0.79 -9.31
CA ASP A 33 11.48 0.84 -9.43
C ASP A 33 10.87 -0.56 -9.67
N GLN A 34 11.58 -1.41 -10.40
CA GLN A 34 11.17 -2.80 -10.63
C GLN A 34 11.21 -3.65 -9.35
N ALA A 35 12.13 -3.36 -8.43
CA ALA A 35 12.16 -4.01 -7.12
C ALA A 35 11.04 -3.46 -6.22
N LEU A 36 10.83 -2.13 -6.22
CA LEU A 36 9.74 -1.48 -5.49
C LEU A 36 8.36 -1.94 -5.98
N SER A 37 8.20 -2.32 -7.24
CA SER A 37 6.92 -2.82 -7.77
C SER A 37 6.50 -4.18 -7.21
N ARG A 38 7.41 -4.89 -6.52
CA ARG A 38 7.16 -6.22 -5.95
C ARG A 38 6.76 -6.18 -4.48
N ILE A 39 6.87 -5.03 -3.83
CA ILE A 39 6.39 -4.88 -2.45
C ILE A 39 4.86 -4.85 -2.46
N ALA A 40 4.27 -5.19 -1.32
CA ALA A 40 2.85 -5.14 -1.10
C ALA A 40 2.54 -4.54 0.28
N VAL A 41 1.46 -3.76 0.32
CA VAL A 41 0.78 -3.31 1.54
C VAL A 41 -0.64 -3.86 1.47
N GLU A 42 -0.97 -4.75 2.38
CA GLU A 42 -2.18 -5.58 2.32
C GLU A 42 -2.82 -5.69 3.71
N PRO A 43 -4.10 -6.07 3.82
CA PRO A 43 -4.67 -6.39 5.12
C PRO A 43 -3.93 -7.60 5.72
N PRO A 44 -3.61 -7.60 7.01
CA PRO A 44 -2.99 -8.75 7.65
C PRO A 44 -3.95 -9.94 7.66
N ARG A 45 -3.40 -11.15 7.64
CA ARG A 45 -4.19 -12.39 7.75
C ARG A 45 -4.91 -12.51 9.09
N ASP A 46 -4.26 -12.04 10.15
CA ASP A 46 -4.79 -11.99 11.50
C ASP A 46 -4.98 -10.51 11.90
N PRO A 47 -6.21 -10.07 12.21
CA PRO A 47 -6.48 -8.70 12.67
C PRO A 47 -5.72 -8.28 13.94
N ALA A 48 -5.23 -9.23 14.74
CA ALA A 48 -4.36 -8.93 15.87
C ALA A 48 -3.06 -8.24 15.45
N HIS A 49 -2.63 -8.45 14.20
CA HIS A 49 -1.46 -7.82 13.59
C HIS A 49 -1.72 -6.41 13.05
N GLY A 50 -2.84 -5.78 13.40
CA GLY A 50 -3.11 -4.40 13.03
C GLY A 50 -3.95 -4.28 11.77
N ASP A 51 -3.79 -3.17 11.07
CA ASP A 51 -4.63 -2.78 9.93
C ASP A 51 -3.93 -3.08 8.59
N LEU A 52 -2.59 -3.01 8.57
CA LEU A 52 -1.78 -3.20 7.36
C LEU A 52 -0.58 -4.11 7.64
N ALA A 53 -0.25 -4.95 6.67
CA ALA A 53 0.95 -5.75 6.63
C ALA A 53 1.79 -5.36 5.40
N VAL A 54 3.09 -5.22 5.60
CA VAL A 54 4.07 -4.81 4.58
C VAL A 54 5.14 -5.89 4.45
N ASN A 55 5.35 -6.39 3.23
CA ASN A 55 6.34 -7.45 2.93
C ASN A 55 7.68 -6.92 2.41
N ALA A 56 7.84 -5.59 2.34
CA ALA A 56 8.91 -4.92 1.59
C ALA A 56 10.31 -5.43 1.95
N ALA A 57 10.61 -5.58 3.24
CA ALA A 57 11.92 -6.02 3.67
C ALA A 57 12.25 -7.45 3.20
N MET A 58 11.27 -8.36 3.18
CA MET A 58 11.48 -9.72 2.69
C MET A 58 11.72 -9.78 1.19
N VAL A 59 11.02 -8.93 0.44
CA VAL A 59 11.13 -8.88 -1.03
C VAL A 59 12.44 -8.23 -1.48
N LEU A 60 12.87 -7.19 -0.77
CA LEU A 60 14.00 -6.35 -1.15
C LEU A 60 15.34 -6.83 -0.58
N ALA A 61 15.36 -7.49 0.58
CA ALA A 61 16.62 -7.85 1.23
C ALA A 61 17.52 -8.75 0.37
N LYS A 62 16.97 -9.81 -0.25
CA LYS A 62 17.74 -10.74 -1.09
C LYS A 62 18.42 -10.05 -2.29
N PRO A 63 17.71 -9.30 -3.16
CA PRO A 63 18.36 -8.63 -4.28
C PRO A 63 19.34 -7.52 -3.87
N LEU A 64 19.19 -6.95 -2.67
CA LEU A 64 20.10 -5.92 -2.14
C LEU A 64 21.24 -6.49 -1.28
N GLY A 65 21.29 -7.82 -1.06
CA GLY A 65 22.30 -8.44 -0.20
C GLY A 65 22.20 -8.05 1.29
N LEU A 66 21.02 -7.66 1.76
CA LEU A 66 20.78 -7.19 3.13
C LEU A 66 20.15 -8.27 4.02
N ASN A 67 20.21 -8.08 5.34
CA ASN A 67 19.41 -8.85 6.28
C ASN A 67 17.95 -8.32 6.27
N PRO A 68 16.94 -9.17 6.03
CA PRO A 68 15.54 -8.73 5.95
C PRO A 68 15.02 -8.18 7.28
N ARG A 69 15.49 -8.68 8.42
CA ARG A 69 15.05 -8.17 9.72
C ARG A 69 15.65 -6.81 10.04
N GLU A 70 16.90 -6.56 9.64
CA GLU A 70 17.54 -5.25 9.79
C GLU A 70 16.91 -4.21 8.86
N LEU A 71 16.62 -4.58 7.61
CA LEU A 71 15.89 -3.71 6.68
C LEU A 71 14.48 -3.41 7.19
N ALA A 72 13.79 -4.41 7.75
CA ALA A 72 12.48 -4.21 8.37
C ALA A 72 12.54 -3.24 9.54
N ALA A 73 13.56 -3.33 10.41
CA ALA A 73 13.74 -2.42 11.53
C ALA A 73 13.98 -0.97 11.08
N LYS A 74 14.86 -0.75 10.09
CA LYS A 74 15.12 0.59 9.53
C LYS A 74 13.87 1.22 8.90
N LEU A 75 13.09 0.41 8.18
CA LEU A 75 11.84 0.87 7.60
C LEU A 75 10.77 1.12 8.67
N ALA A 76 10.71 0.27 9.71
CA ALA A 76 9.76 0.43 10.81
C ALA A 76 9.98 1.74 11.58
N GLU A 77 11.22 2.08 11.92
CA GLU A 77 11.57 3.33 12.60
C GLU A 77 11.06 4.57 11.84
N ARG A 78 11.13 4.54 10.51
CA ARG A 78 10.61 5.63 9.68
C ARG A 78 9.08 5.66 9.63
N LEU A 79 8.45 4.49 9.60
CA LEU A 79 6.99 4.37 9.58
C LEU A 79 6.36 4.72 10.93
N GLU A 80 7.07 4.58 12.05
CA GLU A 80 6.62 5.05 13.37
C GLU A 80 6.40 6.58 13.39
N GLY A 81 7.13 7.32 12.57
CA GLY A 81 6.96 8.76 12.40
C GLY A 81 6.00 9.18 11.29
N GLU A 82 5.34 8.24 10.61
CA GLU A 82 4.42 8.53 9.51
C GLU A 82 3.04 8.96 10.04
N ASP A 83 2.46 10.00 9.44
CA ASP A 83 1.16 10.52 9.84
C ASP A 83 0.07 9.45 9.77
N GLY A 84 -0.65 9.28 10.89
CA GLY A 84 -1.73 8.31 11.01
C GLY A 84 -1.29 6.90 11.38
N VAL A 85 0.00 6.65 11.62
CA VAL A 85 0.48 5.39 12.20
C VAL A 85 0.47 5.48 13.73
N GLN A 86 -0.23 4.54 14.38
CA GLN A 86 -0.27 4.41 15.83
C GLN A 86 0.89 3.55 16.35
N SER A 87 1.18 2.43 15.68
CA SER A 87 2.26 1.53 16.09
C SER A 87 2.76 0.71 14.93
N VAL A 88 4.04 0.36 14.98
CA VAL A 88 4.70 -0.52 14.02
C VAL A 88 5.29 -1.73 14.74
N GLN A 89 5.15 -2.92 14.15
CA GLN A 89 5.74 -4.14 14.70
C GLN A 89 6.43 -4.93 13.60
N VAL A 90 7.71 -5.27 13.83
CA VAL A 90 8.44 -6.21 12.98
C VAL A 90 8.18 -7.64 13.44
N ALA A 91 7.60 -8.45 12.57
CA ALA A 91 7.24 -9.85 12.81
C ALA A 91 8.08 -10.82 11.98
N GLY A 92 8.37 -11.98 12.57
CA GLY A 92 9.03 -13.11 11.91
C GLY A 92 10.32 -12.69 11.16
N PRO A 93 10.47 -13.08 9.88
CA PRO A 93 11.68 -12.81 9.11
C PRO A 93 11.79 -11.37 8.57
N GLY A 94 10.81 -10.49 8.81
CA GLY A 94 10.82 -9.11 8.32
C GLY A 94 9.49 -8.61 7.76
N PHE A 95 8.35 -9.17 8.19
CA PHE A 95 7.06 -8.53 7.96
C PHE A 95 6.94 -7.30 8.86
N ILE A 96 6.33 -6.23 8.35
CA ILE A 96 6.04 -5.05 9.14
C ILE A 96 4.53 -4.90 9.24
N ASN A 97 4.03 -4.90 10.46
CA ASN A 97 2.63 -4.76 10.80
C ASN A 97 2.38 -3.34 11.30
N LEU A 98 1.39 -2.66 10.75
CA LEU A 98 1.01 -1.29 11.10
C LEU A 98 -0.38 -1.28 11.71
N ARG A 99 -0.52 -0.55 12.81
CA ARG A 99 -1.82 -0.11 13.34
C ARG A 99 -1.97 1.37 13.07
N LEU A 100 -3.12 1.78 12.56
CA LEU A 100 -3.41 3.16 12.24
C LEU A 100 -4.12 3.84 13.41
N THR A 101 -3.99 5.17 13.49
CA THR A 101 -4.69 5.97 14.50
C THR A 101 -6.19 6.02 14.19
N HIS A 102 -7.00 6.20 15.22
CA HIS A 102 -8.45 6.31 15.05
C HIS A 102 -8.83 7.61 14.30
N GLU A 103 -8.03 8.66 14.51
CA GLU A 103 -8.14 9.95 13.83
C GLU A 103 -7.95 9.80 12.32
N TRP A 104 -6.94 9.04 11.89
CA TRP A 104 -6.69 8.78 10.48
C TRP A 104 -7.89 8.08 9.83
N TRP A 105 -8.43 7.05 10.48
CA TRP A 105 -9.64 6.37 10.01
C TRP A 105 -10.85 7.32 9.94
N GLY A 106 -11.05 8.14 10.98
CA GLY A 106 -12.12 9.13 11.01
C GLY A 106 -12.02 10.13 9.87
N GLU A 107 -10.83 10.64 9.58
CA GLU A 107 -10.60 11.52 8.43
C GLU A 107 -10.80 10.81 7.09
N HIS A 108 -10.30 9.58 6.95
CA HIS A 108 -10.47 8.81 5.73
C HIS A 108 -11.95 8.56 5.43
N LEU A 109 -12.74 8.17 6.44
CA LEU A 109 -14.18 8.00 6.31
C LEU A 109 -14.90 9.31 5.98
N ARG A 110 -14.55 10.43 6.63
CA ARG A 110 -15.11 11.75 6.27
C ARG A 110 -14.83 12.11 4.82
N ARG A 111 -13.63 11.82 4.30
CA ARG A 111 -13.28 12.04 2.89
C ARG A 111 -14.13 11.17 1.97
N ILE A 112 -14.30 9.88 2.28
CA ILE A 112 -15.17 8.97 1.52
C ILE A 112 -16.61 9.49 1.46
N VAL A 113 -17.17 9.86 2.61
CA VAL A 113 -18.52 10.44 2.69
C VAL A 113 -18.62 11.74 1.89
N GLY A 114 -17.59 12.59 1.95
CA GLY A 114 -17.51 13.83 1.17
C GLY A 114 -17.46 13.63 -0.35
N LEU A 115 -16.92 12.49 -0.83
CA LEU A 115 -16.93 12.13 -2.25
C LEU A 115 -18.31 11.64 -2.74
N GLY A 116 -19.18 11.20 -1.84
CA GLY A 116 -20.54 10.76 -2.18
C GLY A 116 -20.57 9.72 -3.30
N GLY A 117 -21.40 9.97 -4.33
CA GLY A 117 -21.57 9.07 -5.47
C GLY A 117 -20.35 8.97 -6.41
N ASP A 118 -19.35 9.83 -6.24
CA ASP A 118 -18.10 9.77 -7.01
C ASP A 118 -17.03 8.90 -6.33
N PHE A 119 -17.26 8.41 -5.10
CA PHE A 119 -16.36 7.46 -4.48
C PHE A 119 -16.26 6.15 -5.30
N GLY A 120 -15.04 5.63 -5.46
CA GLY A 120 -14.78 4.43 -6.27
C GLY A 120 -14.72 4.67 -7.79
N ARG A 121 -15.03 5.88 -8.26
CA ARG A 121 -14.93 6.24 -9.68
C ARG A 121 -13.48 6.44 -10.09
N ASN A 122 -12.90 5.48 -10.79
CA ASN A 122 -11.53 5.62 -11.32
C ASN A 122 -11.53 6.24 -12.72
N VAL A 123 -10.65 7.23 -12.95
CA VAL A 123 -10.32 7.71 -14.29
C VAL A 123 -9.17 6.84 -14.82
N ILE A 124 -9.42 6.08 -15.89
CA ILE A 124 -8.37 5.31 -16.57
C ILE A 124 -7.51 6.30 -17.37
N PRO A 125 -6.22 6.49 -17.04
CA PRO A 125 -5.35 7.39 -17.79
C PRO A 125 -5.24 6.93 -19.24
N GLY A 126 -5.45 7.86 -20.18
CA GLY A 126 -5.36 7.59 -21.61
C GLY A 126 -6.62 7.03 -22.27
N GLY A 127 -7.78 6.99 -21.58
CA GLY A 127 -9.08 6.74 -22.23
C GLY A 127 -9.16 5.42 -22.99
N LYS A 128 -8.49 4.38 -22.49
CA LYS A 128 -8.40 3.09 -23.17
C LYS A 128 -9.80 2.48 -23.35
N LYS A 129 -10.17 2.15 -24.58
CA LYS A 129 -11.37 1.36 -24.87
C LYS A 129 -11.15 -0.06 -24.38
N VAL A 130 -12.07 -0.57 -23.57
CA VAL A 130 -12.07 -1.95 -23.10
C VAL A 130 -13.22 -2.67 -23.81
N ASN A 131 -12.91 -3.76 -24.52
CA ASN A 131 -13.94 -4.67 -25.02
C ASN A 131 -14.30 -5.65 -23.89
N VAL A 132 -15.58 -5.75 -23.56
CA VAL A 132 -16.10 -6.67 -22.54
C VAL A 132 -17.06 -7.61 -23.22
N GLU A 133 -16.60 -8.84 -23.47
CA GLU A 133 -17.45 -9.91 -23.97
C GLU A 133 -17.90 -10.77 -22.79
N TYR A 134 -19.21 -10.90 -22.62
CA TYR A 134 -19.81 -11.70 -21.56
C TYR A 134 -20.88 -12.60 -22.17
N VAL A 135 -20.68 -13.92 -22.02
CA VAL A 135 -21.52 -15.01 -22.57
C VAL A 135 -21.63 -15.00 -24.10
N SER A 136 -20.81 -15.81 -24.77
CA SER A 136 -21.11 -16.27 -26.13
C SER A 136 -22.09 -17.44 -26.03
N ALA A 137 -23.39 -17.16 -25.94
CA ALA A 137 -24.37 -18.22 -26.13
C ALA A 137 -24.20 -18.75 -27.56
N ASN A 138 -23.63 -19.95 -27.71
CA ASN A 138 -23.76 -20.70 -28.94
C ASN A 138 -25.26 -20.98 -29.15
N PRO A 139 -25.81 -20.79 -30.37
CA PRO A 139 -27.26 -20.79 -30.62
C PRO A 139 -27.92 -22.18 -30.56
N THR A 140 -27.29 -23.20 -29.96
CA THR A 140 -27.92 -24.50 -29.72
C THR A 140 -28.66 -24.44 -28.39
N GLY A 141 -29.94 -24.10 -28.46
CA GLY A 141 -30.85 -23.99 -27.31
C GLY A 141 -31.01 -25.26 -26.47
#